data_AF-A0A1Y2MWC2-F1
#
_entry.id   AF-A0A1Y2MWC2-F1
#
_cell.length_a   1.000
_cell.length_b   1.000
_cell.length_c   1.000
_cell.angle_alpha   90.00
_cell.angle_beta   90.00
_cell.angle_gamma   90.00
#
_symmetry.space_group_name_H-M   'P 1'
#
loop_
_entity.id
_entity.type
_entity.pdbx_description
1 polymer ?
#
loop_
_entity_poly.entity_id
_entity_poly.type
_entity_poly.pdbx_seq_one_letter_code
_entity_poly.pdbx_strand_id
1 'polypeptide(L)'
;MGRVPRLIETASRVTAAGTPPKTIDEYTLVLRGELRVEHSGGELTVPAGSAVHTAPGEWVRYSSPGPEGAEYVAVCLPAFEIGAARRDPDRQT
;
A
#
# COMPACT_ATOMS: atom_id res chain seq x y z
N MET A 1 -10.61 -10.64 26.74
CA MET A 1 -11.09 -11.20 25.45
C MET A 1 -10.02 -10.91 24.40
N GLY A 2 -9.17 -11.88 24.06
CA GLY A 2 -8.11 -11.68 23.05
C GLY A 2 -8.74 -11.44 21.68
N ARG A 3 -8.27 -10.43 20.93
CA ARG A 3 -8.72 -10.22 19.55
C ARG A 3 -8.31 -11.44 18.73
N VAL A 4 -9.29 -12.16 18.19
CA VAL A 4 -9.04 -13.26 17.25
C VAL A 4 -8.59 -12.63 15.92
N PRO A 5 -7.47 -13.08 15.33
CA PRO A 5 -7.10 -12.65 13.98
C PRO A 5 -8.26 -12.93 13.02
N ARG A 6 -8.77 -11.89 12.36
CA ARG A 6 -9.73 -12.07 11.27
C ARG A 6 -8.97 -12.27 9.97
N LEU A 7 -9.36 -13.29 9.21
CA LEU A 7 -8.92 -13.47 7.84
C LEU A 7 -9.42 -12.29 7.01
N ILE A 8 -8.52 -11.64 6.28
CA ILE A 8 -8.89 -10.71 5.21
C ILE A 8 -9.10 -11.60 3.99
N GLU A 9 -10.36 -11.90 3.69
CA GLU A 9 -10.73 -12.90 2.68
C GLU A 9 -10.25 -12.51 1.27
N THR A 10 -10.07 -11.22 0.99
CA THR A 10 -9.57 -10.76 -0.31
C THR A 10 -8.86 -9.42 -0.16
N ALA A 11 -7.58 -9.36 -0.55
CA ALA A 11 -6.88 -8.09 -0.72
C ALA A 11 -7.29 -7.46 -2.05
N SER A 12 -7.54 -6.14 -2.07
CA SER A 12 -7.72 -5.42 -3.32
C SER A 12 -6.39 -5.42 -4.07
N ARG A 13 -6.38 -6.00 -5.27
CA ARG A 13 -5.25 -5.91 -6.20
C ARG A 13 -5.43 -4.69 -7.07
N VAL A 14 -4.40 -3.87 -7.12
CA VAL A 14 -4.29 -2.78 -8.07
C VAL A 14 -3.50 -3.30 -9.28
N THR A 15 -3.77 -2.74 -10.46
CA THR A 15 -2.91 -2.92 -11.64
C THR A 15 -2.38 -1.56 -12.06
N ALA A 16 -1.07 -1.46 -12.27
CA ALA A 16 -0.40 -0.25 -12.73
C ALA A 16 0.37 -0.42 -14.07
N ALA A 17 0.45 0.68 -14.82
CA ALA A 17 1.16 0.89 -16.08
C ALA A 17 2.03 2.16 -15.94
N GLY A 18 3.35 2.01 -15.93
CA GLY A 18 4.32 3.11 -15.79
C GLY A 18 5.77 2.61 -15.67
N THR A 19 6.75 3.51 -15.70
CA THR A 19 8.19 3.23 -15.50
C THR A 19 8.72 4.21 -14.45
N PRO A 20 9.48 3.85 -13.38
CA PRO A 20 9.96 2.55 -12.90
C PRO A 20 8.82 1.64 -12.42
N PRO A 21 9.21 0.47 -11.92
CA PRO A 21 8.51 0.06 -10.71
C PRO A 21 9.42 -0.39 -9.59
N LYS A 22 8.87 -0.26 -8.37
CA LYS A 22 9.40 -0.91 -7.18
C LYS A 22 9.60 -2.41 -7.43
N THR A 23 10.61 -2.98 -6.79
CA THR A 23 10.97 -4.39 -6.95
C THR A 23 10.51 -5.25 -5.77
N ILE A 24 9.87 -4.63 -4.77
CA ILE A 24 9.24 -5.30 -3.64
C ILE A 24 7.80 -5.68 -3.95
N ASP A 25 7.41 -6.87 -3.50
CA ASP A 25 6.04 -7.31 -3.38
C ASP A 25 5.50 -6.85 -2.03
N GLU A 26 4.55 -5.91 -2.01
CA GLU A 26 4.13 -5.21 -0.80
C GLU A 26 2.65 -5.40 -0.49
N TYR A 27 2.36 -5.84 0.73
CA TYR A 27 1.03 -6.01 1.28
C TYR A 27 0.83 -5.01 2.41
N THR A 28 -0.14 -4.12 2.27
CA THR A 28 -0.41 -3.09 3.26
C THR A 28 -1.78 -3.29 3.90
N LEU A 29 -1.79 -3.60 5.19
CA LEU A 29 -2.99 -3.75 6.02
C LEU A 29 -3.26 -2.47 6.81
N VAL A 30 -4.42 -1.85 6.59
CA VAL A 30 -4.85 -0.66 7.35
C VAL A 30 -5.55 -1.10 8.64
N LEU A 31 -5.03 -0.66 9.78
CA LEU A 31 -5.54 -0.96 11.12
C LEU A 31 -6.53 0.09 11.62
N ARG A 32 -6.27 1.37 11.32
CA ARG A 32 -7.13 2.53 11.65
C ARG A 32 -7.04 3.59 10.55
N GLY A 33 -8.11 4.37 10.41
CA GLY A 33 -8.20 5.43 9.40
C GLY A 33 -8.33 4.89 7.98
N GLU A 34 -7.76 5.61 7.01
CA GLU A 34 -7.78 5.25 5.60
C GLU A 34 -6.47 5.58 4.88
N LEU A 35 -5.99 4.64 4.07
CA LEU A 35 -4.84 4.85 3.19
C LEU A 35 -5.34 5.10 1.77
N ARG A 36 -4.89 6.18 1.14
CA ARG A 36 -5.10 6.46 -0.28
C ARG A 36 -3.89 5.97 -1.06
N VAL A 37 -4.15 5.16 -2.09
CA VAL A 37 -3.14 4.64 -3.01
C VAL A 37 -3.43 5.19 -4.40
N GLU A 38 -2.63 6.16 -4.84
CA GLU A 38 -2.59 6.57 -6.24
C GLU A 38 -1.78 5.53 -7.02
N HIS A 39 -2.27 5.17 -8.21
CA HIS A 39 -1.60 4.29 -9.15
C HIS A 39 -1.93 4.74 -10.57
N SER A 40 -1.35 4.12 -11.60
CA SER A 40 -1.59 4.56 -12.98
C SER A 40 -3.05 4.45 -13.44
N GLY A 41 -3.84 3.60 -12.78
CA GLY A 41 -5.24 3.35 -13.12
C GLY A 41 -6.22 4.25 -12.36
N GLY A 42 -5.71 5.18 -11.54
CA GLY A 42 -6.51 6.08 -10.72
C GLY A 42 -6.12 6.01 -9.25
N GLU A 43 -7.13 6.01 -8.38
CA GLU A 43 -6.93 6.04 -6.94
C GLU A 43 -7.78 4.98 -6.23
N LEU A 44 -7.19 4.36 -5.22
CA LEU A 44 -7.86 3.40 -4.33
C LEU A 44 -7.83 3.93 -2.89
N THR A 45 -8.99 4.00 -2.24
CA THR A 45 -9.08 4.20 -0.78
C THR A 45 -9.14 2.84 -0.09
N VAL A 46 -8.24 2.61 0.86
CA VAL A 46 -8.13 1.38 1.65
C VAL A 46 -8.50 1.72 3.10
N PRO A 47 -9.73 1.40 3.54
CA PRO A 47 -10.16 1.68 4.90
C PRO A 47 -9.60 0.67 5.90
N ALA A 48 -9.68 1.00 7.19
CA ALA A 48 -9.35 0.08 8.28
C ALA A 48 -10.05 -1.29 8.15
N GLY A 49 -9.31 -2.37 8.36
CA GLY A 49 -9.76 -3.75 8.20
C GLY A 49 -9.58 -4.31 6.78
N SER A 50 -9.11 -3.49 5.84
CA SER A 50 -8.80 -3.91 4.46
C SER A 50 -7.29 -3.92 4.22
N ALA A 51 -6.89 -4.66 3.19
CA ALA A 51 -5.51 -4.68 2.71
C ALA A 51 -5.44 -4.38 1.20
N VAL A 52 -4.34 -3.77 0.80
CA VAL A 52 -3.95 -3.60 -0.60
C VAL A 52 -2.69 -4.39 -0.88
N HIS A 53 -2.68 -5.07 -2.02
CA HIS A 53 -1.50 -5.73 -2.57
C HIS A 53 -0.99 -4.92 -3.74
N THR A 54 0.29 -4.55 -3.66
CA THR A 54 0.98 -3.75 -4.65
C THR A 54 2.19 -4.53 -5.17
N ALA A 55 2.06 -5.05 -6.38
CA ALA A 55 2.99 -6.01 -6.94
C ALA A 55 4.33 -5.36 -7.34
N PRO A 56 5.42 -6.16 -7.45
CA PRO A 56 6.62 -5.71 -8.16
C PRO A 56 6.21 -5.37 -9.59
N GLY A 57 6.64 -4.23 -10.11
CA GLY A 57 6.08 -3.78 -11.38
C GLY A 57 5.18 -2.56 -11.29
N GLU A 58 4.75 -2.18 -10.08
CA GLU A 58 3.80 -1.09 -9.90
C GLU A 58 4.44 0.23 -9.45
N TRP A 59 3.95 1.33 -10.04
CA TRP A 59 4.10 2.67 -9.49
C TRP A 59 2.91 2.95 -8.59
N VAL A 60 3.18 3.34 -7.35
CA VAL A 60 2.16 3.75 -6.39
C VAL A 60 2.64 4.96 -5.59
N ARG A 61 1.69 5.80 -5.18
CA ARG A 61 1.91 6.85 -4.19
C ARG A 61 0.91 6.69 -3.06
N TYR A 62 1.43 6.64 -1.84
CA TYR A 62 0.63 6.51 -0.63
C TYR A 62 0.38 7.89 -0.03
N SER A 63 -0.84 8.15 0.41
CA SER A 63 -1.19 9.29 1.25
C SER A 63 -2.25 8.90 2.28
N SER A 64 -2.41 9.68 3.34
CA SER A 64 -3.44 9.46 4.37
C SER A 64 -4.26 10.75 4.53
N PRO A 65 -5.10 11.10 3.54
CA PRO A 65 -5.77 12.41 3.47
C PRO A 65 -6.92 12.56 4.48
N GLY A 66 -7.40 11.46 5.06
CA GLY A 66 -8.45 11.49 6.07
C GLY A 66 -8.01 12.22 7.35
N PRO A 67 -8.96 12.86 8.09
CA PRO A 67 -8.64 13.66 9.28
C PRO A 67 -8.00 12.84 10.42
N GLU A 68 -8.23 11.53 10.45
CA GLU A 68 -7.66 10.59 11.43
C GLU A 68 -6.32 10.00 10.96
N GLY A 69 -5.85 10.34 9.75
CA GLY A 69 -4.69 9.72 9.13
C GLY A 69 -4.89 8.22 8.83
N ALA A 70 -3.78 7.47 8.84
CA ALA A 70 -3.79 6.01 8.67
C ALA A 70 -2.76 5.35 9.59
N GLU A 71 -3.17 4.34 10.34
CA GLU A 71 -2.27 3.39 10.99
C GLU A 71 -2.29 2.09 10.20
N TYR A 72 -1.14 1.66 9.68
CA TYR A 72 -1.05 0.49 8.82
C TYR A 72 0.25 -0.29 9.02
N VAL A 73 0.24 -1.55 8.59
CA VAL A 73 1.41 -2.43 8.54
C VAL A 73 1.68 -2.79 7.09
N ALA A 74 2.89 -2.53 6.62
CA ALA A 74 3.37 -2.97 5.32
C ALA A 74 4.29 -4.19 5.50
N VAL A 75 4.03 -5.25 4.74
CA VAL A 75 4.84 -6.46 4.66
C VAL A 75 5.44 -6.54 3.27
N CYS A 76 6.76 -6.62 3.18
CA CYS A 76 7.48 -6.68 1.91
C CYS A 76 8.12 -8.06 1.70
N LEU A 77 8.07 -8.55 0.46
CA LEU A 77 8.82 -9.70 -0.02
C LEU A 77 9.64 -9.29 -1.27
N PRO A 78 10.96 -9.49 -1.29
CA PRO A 78 11.83 -9.90 -0.18
C PRO A 78 11.82 -8.87 0.96
N ALA A 79 12.59 -9.14 2.03
CA ALA A 79 12.74 -8.20 3.14
C ALA A 79 13.03 -6.78 2.62
N PHE A 80 12.37 -5.79 3.24
CA PHE A 80 12.40 -4.42 2.75
C PHE A 80 13.81 -3.86 2.68
N GLU A 81 14.15 -3.26 1.55
CA GLU A 81 15.30 -2.38 1.39
C GLU A 81 14.90 -1.05 0.76
N ILE A 82 15.51 0.05 1.20
CA ILE A 82 15.12 1.40 0.78
C ILE A 82 15.22 1.59 -0.74
N GLY A 83 16.24 1.01 -1.38
CA GLY A 83 16.43 1.10 -2.83
C GLY A 83 15.37 0.34 -3.63
N ALA A 84 14.77 -0.70 -3.03
CA ALA A 84 13.79 -1.53 -3.70
C ALA A 84 12.41 -0.84 -3.85
N ALA A 85 12.16 0.22 -3.08
CA ALA A 85 10.98 1.07 -3.22
C ALA A 85 11.02 1.99 -4.45
N ARG A 86 12.22 2.30 -4.97
CA ARG A 86 12.44 3.19 -6.14
C ARG A 86 11.59 4.47 -6.09
N ARG A 87 11.72 5.22 -4.99
CA ARG A 87 10.99 6.47 -4.75
C ARG A 87 11.26 7.50 -5.86
N ASP A 88 10.23 8.22 -6.27
CA ASP A 88 10.33 9.37 -7.17
C ASP A 88 10.89 10.58 -6.41
N PRO A 89 12.08 11.10 -6.76
CA PRO A 89 12.72 12.19 -6.03
C PRO A 89 11.93 13.51 -6.11
N ASP A 90 11.17 13.73 -7.18
CA ASP A 90 10.46 14.99 -7.45
C ASP A 90 9.06 15.01 -6.80
N ARG A 91 8.61 13.89 -6.23
CA ARG A 91 7.27 13.71 -5.66
C ARG A 91 7.28 13.07 -4.27
N GLN A 92 8.22 13.50 -3.42
CA GLN A 92 8.24 13.16 -2.00
C GLN A 92 7.59 14.30 -1.20
N THR A 93 6.36 14.09 -0.76
CA THR A 93 5.64 15.01 0.15
C THR A 93 5.24 14.25 1.39
#